data_AF-A0A1S9SPZ1-F1
#
_entry.id   AF-A0A1S9SPZ1-F1
#
_cell.length_a   1.000
_cell.length_b   1.000
_cell.length_c   1.000
_cell.angle_alpha   90.00
_cell.angle_beta   90.00
_cell.angle_gamma   90.00
#
_symmetry.space_group_name_H-M   'P 1'
#
loop_
_entity.id
_entity.type
_entity.pdbx_description
1 polymer ?
#
loop_
_entity_poly.entity_id
_entity_poly.type
_entity_poly.pdbx_seq_one_letter_code
_entity_poly.pdbx_strand_id
1 'polypeptide(L)' 'MDLVKEVTLLKYQFELMKRMIQSDEYPFFMFVIDHEFEEEQVNALLKVL' A
#
# COMPACT_ATOMS: atom_id res chain seq x y z
N MET A 1 11.69 7.76 21.88
CA MET A 1 10.69 7.33 20.88
C MET A 1 11.38 6.32 19.99
N ASP A 2 10.87 5.09 19.92
CA ASP A 2 11.51 4.02 19.15
C ASP A 2 10.92 4.01 17.74
N LEU A 3 11.62 4.69 16.82
CA LEU A 3 11.23 4.82 15.42
C LEU A 3 11.03 3.46 14.75
N VAL A 4 11.84 2.45 15.08
CA VAL A 4 11.72 1.11 14.48
C VAL A 4 10.42 0.46 14.93
N LYS A 5 10.08 0.59 16.21
CA LYS A 5 8.83 0.09 16.76
C LYS A 5 7.61 0.77 16.12
N GLU A 6 7.66 2.07 15.92
CA GLU A 6 6.56 2.84 15.31
C GLU A 6 6.36 2.47 13.84
N VAL A 7 7.44 2.39 13.05
CA VAL A 7 7.37 1.96 11.65
C VAL A 7 6.83 0.52 11.54
N THR A 8 7.26 -0.36 12.44
CA THR A 8 6.76 -1.76 12.46
C THR A 8 5.26 -1.80 12.75
N LEU A 9 4.78 -1.00 13.71
CA LEU A 9 3.35 -0.92 14.02
C LEU A 9 2.54 -0.37 12.84
N LEU A 10 3.05 0.67 12.16
CA LEU A 10 2.40 1.25 10.98
C LEU A 10 2.27 0.22 9.84
N LYS A 11 3.34 -0.53 9.54
CA LYS A 11 3.31 -1.60 8.54
C LYS A 11 2.27 -2.67 8.88
N TYR A 12 2.20 -3.07 10.15
CA TYR A 12 1.21 -4.05 10.59
C TYR A 12 -0.23 -3.53 10.47
N GLN A 13 -0.48 -2.29 10.89
CA GLN A 13 -1.80 -1.66 10.76
C GLN A 13 -2.23 -1.54 9.29
N PHE A 14 -1.29 -1.24 8.40
CA PHE A 14 -1.53 -1.19 6.97
C PHE A 14 -1.93 -2.55 6.38
N GLU A 15 -1.24 -3.63 6.75
CA GLU A 15 -1.62 -4.99 6.36
C GLU A 15 -3.02 -5.40 6.85
N LEU A 16 -3.45 -4.93 8.03
CA LEU A 16 -4.81 -5.15 8.50
C LEU A 16 -5.83 -4.41 7.64
N MET A 17 -5.59 -3.14 7.31
CA MET A 17 -6.47 -2.34 6.45
C MET A 17 -6.59 -2.95 5.06
N LYS A 18 -5.47 -3.41 4.49
CA LYS A 18 -5.41 -4.09 3.20
C LYS A 18 -6.35 -5.31 3.13
N ARG A 19 -6.46 -6.09 4.21
CA ARG A 19 -7.36 -7.25 4.30
C ARG A 19 -8.84 -6.87 4.40
N MET A 20 -9.16 -5.63 4.76
CA MET A 20 -10.53 -5.14 4.83
C MET A 20 -11.05 -4.67 3.47
N ILE A 21 -10.15 -4.41 2.51
CA ILE A 21 -10.49 -3.99 1.16
C ILE A 21 -10.91 -5.22 0.36
N GLN A 22 -12.07 -5.13 -0.31
CA GLN A 22 -12.49 -6.14 -1.28
C GLN A 22 -11.60 -6.02 -2.53
N SER A 23 -10.77 -7.05 -2.77
CA SER A 23 -9.68 -6.97 -3.76
C SER A 23 -10.17 -6.88 -5.21
N ASP A 24 -11.40 -7.31 -5.45
CA ASP A 24 -12.10 -7.25 -6.73
C ASP A 24 -12.61 -5.84 -7.06
N GLU A 25 -12.87 -4.99 -6.06
CA GLU A 25 -13.28 -3.60 -6.29
C GLU A 25 -12.11 -2.69 -6.68
N TYR A 26 -10.90 -2.97 -6.17
CA TYR A 26 -9.72 -2.11 -6.32
C TYR A 26 -8.45 -2.87 -6.76
N PRO A 27 -8.47 -3.63 -7.87
CA PRO A 27 -7.38 -4.51 -8.26
C PRO A 27 -6.06 -3.77 -8.54
N PHE A 28 -6.13 -2.55 -9.11
CA PHE A 28 -4.94 -1.74 -9.35
C PHE A 28 -4.25 -1.31 -8.05
N PHE A 29 -5.01 -0.80 -7.08
CA PHE A 29 -4.45 -0.36 -5.81
C PHE A 29 -3.94 -1.53 -4.99
N MET A 30 -4.61 -2.68 -5.04
CA MET A 30 -4.08 -3.90 -4.42
C MET A 30 -2.74 -4.32 -5.03
N PHE A 31 -2.61 -4.30 -6.36
CA PHE A 31 -1.36 -4.60 -7.03
C PHE A 31 -0.23 -3.65 -6.60
N VAL A 32 -0.49 -2.34 -6.59
CA VAL A 32 0.45 -1.30 -6.16
C VAL A 32 0.93 -1.54 -4.72
N ILE A 33 0.01 -1.91 -3.84
CA ILE A 33 0.29 -2.19 -2.43
C ILE A 33 1.10 -3.49 -2.26
N ASP A 34 0.74 -4.55 -2.98
CA ASP A 34 1.44 -5.85 -2.93
C ASP A 34 2.90 -5.77 -3.38
N HIS A 35 3.22 -4.80 -4.26
CA HIS A 35 4.57 -4.60 -4.79
C HIS A 35 5.31 -3.44 -4.14
N GLU A 36 4.76 -2.84 -3.08
CA GLU A 36 5.36 -1.72 -2.33
C GLU A 36 5.81 -0.54 -3.22
N PHE A 37 5.00 -0.17 -4.21
CA PHE A 37 5.37 0.92 -5.12
C PHE A 37 5.44 2.26 -4.38
N GLU A 38 6.45 3.05 -4.73
CA GLU A 38 6.60 4.43 -4.27
C GLU A 38 5.62 5.36 -5.01
N GLU A 39 5.32 6.51 -4.39
CA GLU A 39 4.36 7.49 -4.93
C GLU A 39 4.72 7.92 -6.37
N GLU A 40 6.00 8.12 -6.67
CA GLU A 40 6.47 8.48 -8.01
C GLU A 40 6.15 7.40 -9.04
N GLN A 41 6.28 6.12 -8.67
CA GLN A 41 5.97 4.99 -9.54
C GLN A 41 4.46 4.89 -9.78
N VAL A 42 3.64 5.06 -8.74
CA VAL A 42 2.17 5.09 -8.86
C VAL A 42 1.75 6.24 -9.77
N ASN A 43 2.30 7.44 -9.57
CA ASN A 43 2.02 8.61 -10.39
C ASN A 43 2.45 8.44 -11.84
N ALA A 44 3.52 7.70 -12.12
CA ALA A 44 3.92 7.37 -13.48
C ALA A 44 2.92 6.42 -14.14
N LEU A 45 2.44 5.40 -13.42
CA LEU A 45 1.44 4.44 -13.92
C LEU A 45 0.09 5.10 -14.20
N LEU A 46 -0.37 5.97 -13.30
CA LEU A 46 -1.63 6.73 -13.46
C LEU A 46 -1.61 7.71 -14.64
N LYS A 47 -0.43 8.04 -15.20
CA LYS A 47 -0.33 8.88 -16.41
C LYS A 47 -0.48 8.08 -17.70
N VAL A 48 -0.28 6.76 -17.64
CA VAL A 48 -0.29 5.87 -18.82
C VAL A 48 -1.60 5.09 -18.91
N LEU A 49 -2.27 4.83 -17.77
CA LEU A 49 -3.61 4.27 -17.67
C LEU A 49 -4.68 5.31 -18.02
#